data_AF-A0A097EN90-F1
#
_entry.id   AF-A0A097EN90-F1
#
_cell.length_a   1.000
_cell.length_b   1.000
_cell.length_c   1.000
_cell.angle_alpha   90.00
_cell.angle_beta   90.00
_cell.angle_gamma   90.00
#
_symmetry.space_group_name_H-M   'P 1'
#
loop_
_entity.id
_entity.type
_entity.pdbx_description
1 polymer ?
#
loop_
_entity_poly.entity_id
_entity_poly.type
_entity_poly.pdbx_seq_one_letter_code
_entity_poly.pdbx_strand_id
1 'polypeptide(L)'
;MYKQIIAIIFAFLVLGGCMSITKNPKVSKKDIPVEKTQVNQVLPPKYLSIDGFKDCLNTQTKGSASFYCMPNNKPAQCSDKAWEELSKLEGSEKIPNCESK
;
A
#
# COMPACT_ATOMS: atom_id res chain seq x y z
N MET A 1 -20.77 -32.97 39.38
CA MET A 1 -19.68 -33.18 38.39
C MET A 1 -19.09 -31.89 37.81
N TYR A 2 -19.74 -30.71 37.90
CA TYR A 2 -19.20 -29.39 37.51
C TYR A 2 -18.14 -28.82 38.48
N LYS A 3 -18.14 -29.25 39.75
CA LYS A 3 -17.28 -28.71 40.82
C LYS A 3 -15.78 -29.04 40.65
N GLN A 4 -15.43 -30.14 39.97
CA GLN A 4 -14.04 -30.49 39.64
C GLN A 4 -13.48 -29.75 38.41
N ILE A 5 -14.36 -29.28 37.52
CA ILE A 5 -13.98 -28.60 36.27
C ILE A 5 -13.54 -27.15 36.56
N ILE A 6 -14.15 -26.49 37.54
CA ILE A 6 -13.81 -25.11 37.94
C ILE A 6 -12.38 -25.01 38.50
N ALA A 7 -11.93 -26.03 39.24
CA ALA A 7 -10.61 -26.03 39.88
C ALA A 7 -9.47 -26.08 38.85
N ILE A 8 -9.69 -26.73 37.70
CA ILE A 8 -8.68 -26.86 36.64
C ILE A 8 -8.52 -25.53 35.87
N ILE A 9 -9.62 -24.81 35.63
CA ILE A 9 -9.60 -23.51 34.93
C ILE A 9 -8.86 -22.44 35.76
N PHE A 10 -9.04 -22.43 37.08
CA PHE A 10 -8.34 -21.50 37.96
C PHE A 10 -6.84 -21.79 38.07
N ALA A 11 -6.40 -23.04 37.92
CA ALA A 11 -4.97 -23.39 37.93
C ALA A 11 -4.21 -22.88 36.69
N PHE A 12 -4.87 -22.84 35.53
CA PHE A 12 -4.27 -22.30 34.30
C PHE A 12 -4.14 -20.78 34.29
N LEU A 13 -4.97 -20.05 35.04
CA LEU A 13 -4.94 -18.58 35.09
C LEU A 13 -3.81 -18.00 35.97
N VAL A 14 -3.18 -18.80 36.84
CA VAL A 14 -2.26 -18.26 37.88
C VAL A 14 -0.77 -18.54 37.59
N LEU A 15 -0.42 -19.45 36.66
CA LEU A 15 0.98 -19.86 36.43
C LEU A 15 1.48 -19.74 34.97
N GLY A 16 0.90 -18.84 34.18
CA GLY A 16 1.22 -18.69 32.75
C GLY A 16 1.74 -17.31 32.36
N GLY A 17 2.91 -16.94 32.88
CA GLY A 17 3.92 -16.07 32.25
C GLY A 17 3.49 -14.80 31.49
N CYS A 18 4.01 -13.65 31.93
CA CYS A 18 4.09 -12.43 31.13
C CYS A 18 4.75 -12.69 29.76
N MET A 19 3.96 -12.87 28.70
CA MET A 19 4.46 -12.67 27.34
C MET A 19 4.20 -11.21 26.94
N SER A 20 5.30 -10.46 26.97
CA SER A 20 5.49 -9.13 26.42
C SER A 20 4.81 -8.98 25.05
N ILE A 21 3.77 -8.16 24.97
CA ILE A 21 3.37 -7.57 23.69
C ILE A 21 4.47 -6.55 23.36
N THR A 22 5.45 -7.01 22.59
CA THR A 22 6.46 -6.18 21.99
C THR A 22 5.77 -5.18 21.06
N LYS A 23 6.04 -3.90 21.31
CA LYS A 23 5.75 -2.81 20.40
C LYS A 23 6.26 -3.20 19.01
N ASN A 24 5.35 -3.34 18.04
CA ASN A 24 5.79 -3.46 16.65
C ASN A 24 6.19 -2.05 16.18
N PRO A 25 7.46 -1.85 15.78
CA PRO A 25 8.00 -0.54 15.48
C PRO A 25 7.37 0.04 14.21
N LYS A 26 7.24 1.37 14.17
CA LYS A 26 7.05 2.11 12.92
C LYS A 26 8.07 1.58 11.90
N VAL A 27 7.58 1.06 10.78
CA VAL A 27 8.37 0.73 9.60
C VAL A 27 9.02 2.03 9.13
N SER A 28 10.22 2.26 9.63
CA SER A 28 11.10 3.32 9.16
C SER A 28 11.85 2.74 7.98
N LYS A 29 11.61 3.35 6.82
CA LYS A 29 12.38 3.16 5.58
C LYS A 29 13.86 2.97 5.92
N LYS A 30 14.43 1.83 5.57
CA LYS A 30 15.87 1.62 5.62
C LYS A 30 16.30 1.14 4.26
N ASP A 31 17.10 1.97 3.61
CA ASP A 31 17.77 1.74 2.34
C ASP A 31 18.53 0.41 2.42
N ILE A 32 18.01 -0.58 1.69
CA ILE A 32 18.72 -1.83 1.42
C ILE A 32 19.27 -1.69 0.01
N PRO A 33 20.58 -1.88 -0.23
CA PRO A 33 21.12 -1.99 -1.56
C PRO A 33 20.45 -3.20 -2.24
N VAL A 34 19.57 -2.92 -3.21
CA VAL A 34 18.89 -3.95 -4.00
C VAL A 34 19.93 -4.56 -4.94
N GLU A 35 20.60 -5.61 -4.47
CA GLU A 35 21.35 -6.51 -5.32
C GLU A 35 20.38 -7.50 -5.98
N LYS A 36 20.46 -7.56 -7.31
CA LYS A 36 19.52 -8.18 -8.25
C LYS A 36 19.34 -9.67 -7.97
N THR A 37 18.28 -10.03 -7.25
CA THR A 37 17.79 -11.42 -7.18
C THR A 37 16.34 -11.43 -7.68
N GLN A 38 16.06 -12.21 -8.73
CA GLN A 38 14.73 -12.34 -9.32
C GLN A 38 13.77 -13.03 -8.36
N VAL A 39 13.18 -12.22 -7.48
CA VAL A 39 11.91 -12.50 -6.86
C VAL A 39 10.88 -11.87 -7.79
N ASN A 40 9.84 -12.60 -8.21
CA ASN A 40 8.73 -12.04 -9.00
C ASN A 40 7.84 -11.17 -8.08
N GLN A 41 8.48 -10.25 -7.35
CA GLN A 41 7.86 -9.24 -6.51
C GLN A 41 7.28 -8.20 -7.44
N VAL A 42 5.96 -8.25 -7.61
CA VAL A 42 5.21 -7.17 -8.25
C VAL A 42 5.33 -5.96 -7.33
N LEU A 43 6.30 -5.10 -7.62
CA LEU A 43 6.42 -3.83 -6.92
C LEU A 43 5.16 -3.01 -7.21
N PRO A 44 4.62 -2.30 -6.21
CA PRO A 44 3.53 -1.39 -6.45
C PRO A 44 4.00 -0.31 -7.43
N PRO A 45 3.12 0.14 -8.34
CA PRO A 45 3.45 1.24 -9.23
C PRO A 45 3.92 2.49 -8.47
N LYS A 46 4.91 3.18 -9.02
CA LYS A 46 5.56 4.34 -8.40
C LYS A 46 4.59 5.48 -8.10
N TYR A 47 3.59 5.68 -8.95
CA TYR A 47 2.62 6.76 -8.79
C TYR A 47 1.81 6.67 -7.49
N LEU A 48 1.66 5.48 -6.91
CA LEU A 48 1.00 5.30 -5.61
C LEU A 48 1.80 5.92 -4.46
N SER A 49 3.08 6.25 -4.69
CA SER A 49 3.95 6.92 -3.73
C SER A 49 3.96 8.44 -3.88
N ILE A 50 3.29 9.00 -4.90
CA ILE A 50 3.23 10.45 -5.15
C ILE A 50 2.06 11.03 -4.37
N ASP A 51 2.32 11.96 -3.45
CA ASP A 51 1.27 12.63 -2.70
C ASP A 51 0.38 13.46 -3.65
N GLY A 52 -0.95 13.29 -3.53
CA GLY A 52 -1.92 13.98 -4.40
C GLY A 52 -2.11 13.37 -5.78
N PHE A 53 -1.58 12.16 -6.06
CA PHE A 53 -1.76 11.53 -7.37
C PHE A 53 -3.23 11.35 -7.78
N LYS A 54 -4.11 11.11 -6.80
CA LYS A 54 -5.55 10.87 -7.03
C LYS A 54 -6.27 12.08 -7.63
N ASP A 55 -5.79 13.29 -7.34
CA ASP A 55 -6.36 14.53 -7.85
C ASP A 55 -5.88 14.83 -9.29
N CYS A 56 -4.79 14.18 -9.69
CA CYS A 56 -4.16 14.32 -11.00
C CYS A 56 -4.60 13.24 -12.00
N LEU A 57 -4.86 12.02 -11.53
CA LEU A 57 -5.24 10.90 -12.37
C LEU A 57 -6.75 10.74 -12.44
N ASN A 58 -7.23 10.36 -13.63
CA ASN A 58 -8.61 9.95 -13.80
C ASN A 58 -8.73 8.44 -13.66
N THR A 59 -9.93 7.99 -13.31
CA THR A 59 -10.27 6.56 -13.32
C THR A 59 -11.06 6.28 -14.58
N GLN A 60 -10.61 5.29 -15.35
CA GLN A 60 -11.32 4.79 -16.52
C GLN A 60 -11.73 3.34 -16.27
N THR A 61 -12.92 2.97 -16.72
CA THR A 61 -13.43 1.60 -16.62
C THR A 61 -13.33 0.92 -17.98
N LYS A 62 -12.67 -0.23 -18.03
CA LYS A 62 -12.62 -1.13 -19.19
C LYS A 62 -13.20 -2.47 -18.80
N GLY A 63 -14.35 -2.81 -19.39
CA GLY A 63 -15.12 -3.99 -19.00
C GLY A 63 -15.63 -3.85 -17.56
N SER A 64 -15.24 -4.79 -16.70
CA SER A 64 -15.59 -4.79 -15.27
C SER A 64 -14.52 -4.19 -14.35
N ALA A 65 -13.38 -3.76 -14.90
CA ALA A 65 -12.24 -3.26 -14.13
C ALA A 65 -12.05 -1.75 -14.31
N SER A 66 -11.74 -1.06 -13.21
CA SER A 66 -11.36 0.35 -13.22
C SER A 66 -9.86 0.50 -13.01
N PHE A 67 -9.24 1.39 -13.77
CA PHE A 67 -7.81 1.67 -13.72
C PHE A 67 -7.55 3.18 -13.73
N TYR A 68 -6.41 3.58 -13.19
CA TYR A 68 -5.94 4.95 -13.26
C TYR A 68 -5.31 5.25 -14.61
N CYS A 69 -5.58 6.43 -15.13
CA CYS A 69 -5.04 6.93 -16.38
C CYS A 69 -4.69 8.41 -16.27
N MET A 70 -3.75 8.85 -17.10
CA MET A 70 -3.32 10.25 -17.16
C MET A 70 -4.29 11.05 -18.03
N PRO A 71 -4.98 12.08 -17.52
CA PRO A 71 -5.84 12.92 -18.34
C PRO A 71 -5.04 13.75 -19.36
N ASN A 72 -5.68 14.19 -20.43
CA ASN A 72 -5.02 14.98 -21.49
C ASN A 72 -4.56 16.36 -21.01
N ASN A 73 -5.31 16.94 -20.06
CA ASN A 73 -5.00 18.25 -19.47
C ASN A 73 -4.89 18.10 -17.95
N LYS A 74 -4.01 18.90 -17.35
CA LYS A 74 -3.83 18.96 -15.90
C LYS A 74 -5.12 19.44 -15.22
N PRO A 75 -5.72 18.66 -14.29
CA PRO A 75 -6.90 19.10 -13.54
C PRO A 75 -6.56 20.24 -12.57
N ALA A 76 -7.55 21.07 -12.26
CA ALA A 76 -7.36 22.21 -11.32
C ALA A 76 -7.04 21.75 -9.90
N GLN A 77 -7.63 20.63 -9.45
CA GLN A 77 -7.34 20.04 -8.13
C GLN A 77 -5.93 19.42 -8.04
N CYS A 78 -5.25 19.19 -9.16
CA CYS A 78 -3.94 18.58 -9.17
C CYS A 78 -2.84 19.61 -8.85
N SER A 79 -2.02 19.32 -7.84
CA SER A 79 -0.82 20.11 -7.55
C SER A 79 0.18 20.07 -8.71
N ASP A 80 0.84 21.20 -9.00
CA ASP A 80 1.92 21.26 -10.00
C ASP A 80 3.02 20.24 -9.72
N LYS A 81 3.39 20.09 -8.44
CA LYS A 81 4.41 19.13 -8.02
C LYS A 81 4.02 17.70 -8.37
N ALA A 82 2.80 17.29 -8.02
CA ALA A 82 2.32 15.94 -8.27
C ALA A 82 2.21 15.66 -9.78
N TRP A 83 1.72 16.63 -10.56
CA TRP A 83 1.65 16.52 -12.01
C TRP A 83 3.03 16.34 -12.65
N GLU A 84 4.02 17.10 -12.19
CA GLU A 84 5.39 17.00 -12.68
C GLU A 84 6.02 15.66 -12.31
N GLU A 85 5.85 15.18 -11.08
CA GLU A 85 6.34 13.87 -10.64
C GLU A 85 5.70 12.72 -11.43
N LEU A 86 4.40 12.79 -11.71
CA LEU A 86 3.69 11.80 -12.53
C LEU A 86 4.14 11.83 -14.00
N SER A 87 4.41 13.03 -14.52
CA SER A 87 4.85 13.24 -15.91
C SER A 87 6.30 12.79 -16.15
N LYS A 88 7.11 12.67 -15.08
CA LYS A 88 8.47 12.14 -15.13
C LYS A 88 8.53 10.61 -15.10
N LEU A 89 7.40 9.92 -14.93
CA LEU A 89 7.35 8.46 -14.90
C LEU A 89 7.51 7.90 -16.32
N GLU A 90 8.55 7.09 -16.51
CA GLU A 90 8.92 6.51 -17.80
C GLU A 90 9.00 4.98 -17.73
N GLY A 91 9.03 4.33 -18.89
CA GLY A 91 9.15 2.87 -18.99
C GLY A 91 7.99 2.13 -18.33
N SER A 92 8.30 1.16 -17.45
CA SER A 92 7.32 0.32 -16.76
C SER A 92 6.48 1.07 -15.71
N GLU A 93 6.88 2.28 -15.32
CA GLU A 93 6.17 3.11 -14.34
C GLU A 93 5.20 4.11 -14.99
N LYS A 94 5.27 4.24 -16.31
CA LYS A 94 4.45 5.20 -17.07
C LYS A 94 2.97 4.81 -17.01
N ILE A 95 2.14 5.79 -16.68
CA ILE A 95 0.68 5.63 -16.64
C ILE A 95 0.13 5.90 -18.04
N PRO A 96 -0.74 5.03 -18.58
CA PRO A 96 -1.36 5.26 -19.89
C PRO A 96 -2.28 6.50 -19.85
N ASN A 97 -2.36 7.20 -20.98
CA ASN A 97 -3.31 8.29 -21.14
C ASN A 97 -4.75 7.76 -21.11
N CYS A 98 -5.66 8.58 -20.58
CA CYS A 98 -7.08 8.27 -20.61
C CYS A 98 -7.60 8.35 -22.05
N GLU A 99 -8.39 7.36 -22.45
CA GLU A 99 -9.17 7.46 -23.68
C GLU A 99 -10.22 8.57 -23.49
N SER A 100 -10.10 9.66 -24.24
CA SER A 100 -11.14 10.65 -24.39
C SER A 100 -12.27 10.02 -25.20
N LYS A 101 -13.38 9.68 -24.53
CA LYS A 101 -14.63 9.30 -25.19
C LYS A 101 -15.24 10.48 -25.94
#